data_AF-A0A2M7EVC1-F1
#
_entry.id   AF-A0A2M7EVC1-F1
#
_cell.length_a   1.000
_cell.length_b   1.000
_cell.length_c   1.000
_cell.angle_alpha   90.00
_cell.angle_beta   90.00
_cell.angle_gamma   90.00
#
_symmetry.space_group_name_H-M   'P 1'
#
loop_
_entity.id
_entity.type
_entity.pdbx_description
1 polymer ?
#
loop_
_entity_poly.entity_id
_entity_poly.type
_entity_poly.pdbx_seq_one_letter_code
_entity_poly.pdbx_strand_id
1 'polypeptide(L)'
;MDRLRDLGLAYRLRWKRRRLLWRSFRKRRQLRAVIDRTDQIGAGDVLGFSTMRNEAPRLAFFLAHHRRLGVRHFLIVDNDSD
;
A
#
# COMPACT_ATOMS: atom_id res chain seq x y z
N MET A 1 9.87 -30.38 -21.49
CA MET A 1 10.60 -30.21 -20.21
C MET A 1 10.31 -28.86 -19.54
N ASP A 2 9.87 -27.83 -20.27
CA ASP A 2 9.59 -26.50 -19.70
C ASP A 2 8.28 -26.39 -18.90
N ARG A 3 7.19 -27.02 -19.36
CA ARG A 3 5.87 -26.95 -18.68
C ARG A 3 5.88 -27.41 -17.21
N LEU A 4 6.69 -28.42 -16.86
CA LEU A 4 6.78 -28.92 -15.48
C LEU A 4 7.58 -27.95 -14.58
N ARG A 5 8.59 -27.28 -15.14
CA ARG A 5 9.34 -26.23 -14.43
C ARG A 5 8.46 -25.00 -14.20
N ASP A 6 7.64 -24.63 -15.19
CA ASP A 6 6.68 -23.52 -15.09
C ASP A 6 5.59 -23.77 -14.04
N LEU A 7 5.06 -25.00 -13.98
CA LEU A 7 4.07 -25.39 -12.95
C LEU A 7 4.67 -25.35 -11.54
N GLY A 8 5.93 -25.81 -11.37
CA GLY A 8 6.65 -25.71 -10.10
C GLY A 8 6.88 -24.26 -9.66
N LEU A 9 7.27 -23.37 -10.59
CA LEU A 9 7.43 -21.94 -10.33
C LEU A 9 6.09 -21.27 -9.98
N ALA A 10 5.03 -21.55 -10.73
CA ALA A 10 3.69 -21.04 -10.46
C ALA A 10 3.19 -21.45 -9.08
N TYR A 11 3.41 -22.71 -8.68
CA TYR A 11 3.06 -23.20 -7.36
C TYR A 11 3.88 -22.52 -6.25
N ARG A 12 5.19 -22.33 -6.45
CA ARG A 12 6.06 -21.61 -5.53
C ARG A 12 5.63 -20.15 -5.36
N LEU A 13 5.27 -19.47 -6.44
CA LEU A 13 4.76 -18.10 -6.43
C LEU A 13 3.40 -18.01 -5.72
N ARG A 14 2.52 -19.01 -5.89
CA ARG A 14 1.23 -19.08 -5.17
C ARG A 14 1.44 -19.24 -3.66
N TRP A 15 2.37 -20.09 -3.23
CA TRP A 15 2.75 -20.19 -1.82
C TRP A 15 3.41 -18.92 -1.27
N LYS A 16 4.30 -18.28 -2.05
CA LYS A 16 4.90 -17.00 -1.68
C LYS A 16 3.82 -15.94 -1.47
N ARG A 17 2.83 -15.85 -2.37
CA ARG A 17 1.66 -14.95 -2.21
C ARG A 17 0.91 -15.25 -0.92
N ARG A 18 0.56 -16.51 -0.65
CA ARG A 18 -0.13 -16.90 0.60
C ARG A 18 0.66 -16.49 1.84
N ARG A 19 1.96 -16.75 1.86
CA ARG A 19 2.85 -16.38 2.98
C ARG A 19 2.91 -14.87 3.18
N LEU A 20 3.00 -14.09 2.10
CA LEU A 20 3.03 -12.63 2.16
C LEU A 20 1.68 -12.07 2.66
N LEU A 21 0.55 -12.57 2.16
CA LEU A 21 -0.78 -12.18 2.65
C LEU A 21 -0.96 -12.50 4.12
N TRP A 22 -0.56 -13.71 4.56
CA TRP A 22 -0.61 -14.09 5.97
C TRP A 22 0.30 -13.21 6.84
N ARG A 23 1.51 -12.89 6.36
CA ARG A 23 2.40 -11.95 7.05
C ARG A 23 1.75 -10.58 7.20
N SER A 24 1.15 -10.04 6.13
CA SER A 24 0.44 -8.75 6.19
C SER A 24 -0.72 -8.81 7.18
N PHE A 25 -1.52 -9.88 7.15
CA PHE A 25 -2.63 -10.07 8.10
C PHE A 25 -2.15 -10.14 9.55
N ARG A 26 -1.08 -10.91 9.83
CA ARG A 26 -0.51 -11.04 11.18
C ARG A 26 0.08 -9.72 11.68
N LYS A 27 0.70 -8.94 10.79
CA LYS A 27 1.37 -7.67 11.12
C LYS A 27 0.44 -6.46 11.07
N ARG A 28 -0.82 -6.60 10.63
CA ARG A 28 -1.79 -5.51 10.52
C ARG A 28 -2.00 -4.73 11.83
N ARG A 29 -1.87 -5.40 12.98
CA ARG A 29 -2.03 -4.80 14.32
C ARG A 29 -0.84 -3.93 14.75
N GLN A 30 0.23 -3.87 13.96
CA GLN A 30 1.36 -2.97 14.20
C GLN A 30 1.11 -1.56 13.65
N LEU A 31 0.11 -1.39 12.81
CA LEU A 31 -0.30 -0.09 12.29
C LEU A 31 -1.48 0.43 13.11
N ARG A 32 -1.40 1.69 13.53
CA ARG A 32 -2.51 2.40 14.16
C ARG A 32 -3.09 3.38 13.15
N ALA A 33 -4.40 3.32 12.92
CA ALA A 33 -5.08 4.35 12.16
C ALA A 33 -5.07 5.64 12.98
N VAL A 34 -4.37 6.67 12.49
CA VAL A 34 -4.38 8.01 13.10
C VAL A 34 -5.63 8.77 12.67
N ILE A 35 -5.94 8.72 11.37
CA ILE A 35 -7.14 9.29 10.76
C ILE A 35 -7.67 8.29 9.74
N ASP A 36 -8.89 7.83 9.92
CA ASP A 36 -9.60 6.97 8.96
C ASP A 36 -10.61 7.82 8.19
N ARG A 37 -10.47 7.83 6.86
CA ARG A 37 -11.40 8.48 5.90
C ARG A 37 -11.74 7.52 4.76
N THR A 38 -11.68 6.22 5.04
CA THR A 38 -11.97 5.18 4.06
C THR A 38 -13.46 5.14 3.68
N ASP A 39 -14.32 5.66 4.56
CA ASP A 39 -15.74 5.90 4.33
C ASP A 39 -16.05 6.86 3.16
N GLN A 40 -15.13 7.80 2.89
CA GLN A 40 -15.27 8.78 1.81
C GLN A 40 -14.81 8.25 0.45
N ILE A 41 -14.22 7.05 0.39
CA ILE A 41 -13.71 6.47 -0.86
C ILE A 41 -14.88 6.01 -1.72
N GLY A 42 -15.08 6.69 -2.85
CA GLY A 42 -16.08 6.35 -3.85
C GLY A 42 -15.58 5.30 -4.84
N ALA A 43 -16.53 4.63 -5.49
CA ALA A 43 -16.22 3.76 -6.63
C ALA A 43 -15.67 4.61 -7.79
N GLY A 44 -14.45 4.31 -8.23
CA GLY A 44 -13.76 5.03 -9.31
C GLY A 44 -12.76 6.09 -8.84
N ASP A 45 -12.63 6.32 -7.53
CA ASP A 45 -11.62 7.22 -7.01
C ASP A 45 -10.20 6.66 -7.20
N VAL A 46 -9.28 7.54 -7.61
CA VAL A 46 -7.86 7.20 -7.67
C VAL A 46 -7.27 7.32 -6.27
N LEU A 47 -6.75 6.20 -5.75
CA LEU A 47 -6.12 6.09 -4.45
C LEU A 47 -4.59 6.19 -4.58
N GLY A 48 -3.99 7.11 -3.84
CA GLY A 48 -2.53 7.22 -3.71
C GLY A 48 -2.06 6.55 -2.43
N PHE A 49 -1.35 5.42 -2.54
CA PHE A 49 -0.70 4.78 -1.39
C PHE A 49 0.77 5.21 -1.32
N SER A 50 1.20 5.77 -0.19
CA SER A 50 2.59 6.21 -0.02
C SER A 50 3.07 6.01 1.41
N THR A 51 4.36 5.72 1.56
CA THR A 51 5.03 5.66 2.86
C THR A 51 5.86 6.92 3.04
N MET A 52 5.64 7.66 4.12
CA MET A 52 6.37 8.89 4.42
C MET A 52 7.34 8.66 5.58
N ARG A 53 8.46 9.38 5.59
CA ARG A 53 9.45 9.38 6.66
C ARG A 53 10.02 10.79 6.80
N ASN A 54 9.74 11.49 7.91
CA ASN A 54 10.33 12.79 8.27
C ASN A 54 10.32 13.88 7.18
N GLU A 55 9.36 13.83 6.25
CA GLU A 55 9.27 14.76 5.10
C GLU A 55 8.07 15.72 5.21
N ALA A 56 7.62 16.03 6.43
CA ALA A 56 6.48 16.93 6.67
C ALA A 56 6.52 18.25 5.85
N PRO A 57 7.67 18.92 5.63
CA PRO A 57 7.71 20.14 4.82
C PRO A 57 7.42 19.93 3.32
N ARG A 58 7.72 18.75 2.77
CA ARG A 58 7.52 18.43 1.34
C ARG A 58 6.16 17.83 1.05
N LEU A 59 5.45 17.38 2.09
CA LEU A 59 4.14 16.74 1.98
C LEU A 59 3.13 17.61 1.22
N ALA A 60 3.12 18.93 1.46
CA ALA A 60 2.20 19.84 0.78
C ALA A 60 2.38 19.82 -0.75
N PHE A 61 3.63 19.85 -1.22
CA PHE A 61 3.94 19.77 -2.66
C PHE A 61 3.58 18.40 -3.23
N PHE A 62 3.93 17.32 -2.52
CA PHE A 62 3.60 15.96 -2.92
C PHE A 62 2.08 15.78 -3.11
N LEU A 63 1.29 16.22 -2.14
CA LEU A 63 -0.17 16.14 -2.19
C LEU A 63 -0.74 17.00 -3.32
N ALA A 64 -0.24 18.24 -3.50
CA ALA A 64 -0.68 19.13 -4.56
C ALA A 64 -0.39 18.54 -5.95
N HIS A 65 0.80 17.99 -6.15
CA HIS A 65 1.18 17.34 -7.40
C HIS A 65 0.27 16.15 -7.72
N HIS A 66 0.07 15.24 -6.77
CA HIS A 66 -0.76 14.04 -7.00
C HIS A 66 -2.25 14.36 -7.13
N ARG A 67 -2.74 15.42 -6.48
CA ARG A 67 -4.11 15.93 -6.70
C ARG A 67 -4.30 16.44 -8.13
N ARG A 68 -3.29 17.09 -8.72
CA ARG A 68 -3.34 17.51 -10.14
C ARG A 68 -3.34 16.31 -11.10
N LEU A 69 -2.77 15.18 -10.69
CA LEU A 69 -2.84 13.92 -11.43
C LEU A 69 -4.17 13.17 -11.24
N GLY A 70 -5.08 13.68 -10.41
CA GLY A 70 -6.41 13.09 -10.17
C GLY A 70 -6.51 12.17 -8.95
N VAL A 71 -5.48 12.06 -8.11
CA VAL A 71 -5.56 11.32 -6.85
C VAL A 71 -6.50 12.02 -5.89
N ARG A 72 -7.56 11.33 -5.47
CA ARG A 72 -8.59 11.90 -4.55
C ARG A 72 -8.36 11.50 -3.11
N HIS A 73 -7.93 10.26 -2.85
CA HIS A 73 -7.67 9.77 -1.50
C HIS A 73 -6.23 9.33 -1.34
N PHE A 74 -5.63 9.68 -0.21
CA PHE A 74 -4.28 9.31 0.13
C PHE A 74 -4.28 8.36 1.33
N LEU A 75 -3.66 7.20 1.15
CA LEU A 75 -3.38 6.22 2.20
C LEU A 75 -1.91 6.35 2.55
N ILE A 76 -1.61 7.17 3.55
CA ILE A 76 -0.24 7.42 3.99
C ILE A 76 0.09 6.56 5.20
N VAL A 77 1.19 5.81 5.10
CA VAL A 77 1.78 5.10 6.23
C VAL A 77 2.99 5.89 6.69
N ASP A 78 2.94 6.39 7.91
CA ASP A 78 4.09 6.99 8.58
C ASP A 78 4.79 5.93 9.44
N ASN A 79 6.11 5.99 9.49
CA ASN A 79 6.95 5.03 10.23
C ASN A 79 7.35 5.53 11.62
N ASP A 80 6.70 6.59 12.14
CA ASP A 80 6.97 7.18 13.46
C ASP A 80 8.48 7.37 13.68
N SER A 81 9.09 8.06 12.71
CA SER A 81 10.50 8.41 12.81
C SER A 81 10.62 9.69 13.64
N ASP A 82 11.44 9.66 14.69
CA ASP A 82 11.81 10.85 15.49
C ASP A 82 12.38 11.98 14.62
#